data_AF-A0A7K4CZ96-F1
#
_entry.id   AF-A0A7K4CZ96-F1
#
_cell.length_a   1.000
_cell.length_b   1.000
_cell.length_c   1.000
_cell.angle_alpha   90.00
_cell.angle_beta   90.00
_cell.angle_gamma   90.00
#
_symmetry.space_group_name_H-M   'P 1'
#
loop_
_entity.id
_entity.type
_entity.pdbx_description
1 polymer ?
#
loop_
_entity_poly.entity_id
_entity_poly.type
_entity_poly.pdbx_seq_one_letter_code
_entity_poly.pdbx_strand_id
1 'polypeptide(L)'
;MERKINQIGIVVKDIQRAVGFYQRAFGVPFQIIDRPKETCQLHGVESCFQIKTALGNIAGLQIELIQVLEGRTAHVEFMEKYGEGLHHFGIYVEDIEAEIAACAKDGIEVISRGDFLGVKWVYVDSARDAGAVMEFIELPKPRAKKTKKEVVSAP
;
A
#
# COMPACT_ATOMS: atom_id res chain seq x y z
N MET A 1 -2.12 -16.36 9.45
CA MET A 1 -0.85 -16.20 8.70
C MET A 1 0.28 -15.78 9.64
N GLU A 2 1.55 -16.11 9.37
CA GLU A 2 2.70 -15.50 10.10
C GLU A 2 2.80 -14.02 9.69
N ARG A 3 2.90 -13.10 10.66
CA ARG A 3 3.06 -11.66 10.38
C ARG A 3 4.48 -11.41 9.89
N LYS A 4 4.61 -10.93 8.65
CA LYS A 4 5.88 -10.61 8.01
C LYS A 4 5.81 -9.21 7.40
N ILE A 5 6.92 -8.48 7.43
CA ILE A 5 7.05 -7.25 6.62
C ILE A 5 7.14 -7.64 5.15
N ASN A 6 6.14 -7.19 4.38
CA ASN A 6 5.99 -7.51 2.97
C ASN A 6 6.44 -6.36 2.07
N GLN A 7 6.31 -5.12 2.53
CA GLN A 7 6.56 -3.92 1.72
C GLN A 7 7.27 -2.82 2.52
N ILE A 8 8.12 -2.06 1.84
CA ILE A 8 8.59 -0.74 2.28
C ILE A 8 8.17 0.28 1.24
N GLY A 9 7.43 1.31 1.66
CA GLY A 9 7.07 2.44 0.82
C GLY A 9 8.03 3.61 1.02
N ILE A 10 8.55 4.15 -0.07
CA ILE A 10 9.50 5.26 -0.08
C ILE A 10 8.94 6.36 -0.98
N VAL A 11 8.74 7.53 -0.42
CA VAL A 11 8.20 8.69 -1.14
C VAL A 11 9.33 9.48 -1.76
N VAL A 12 9.22 9.75 -3.06
CA VAL A 12 10.24 10.44 -3.88
C VAL A 12 9.61 11.49 -4.79
N LYS A 13 10.34 12.56 -5.09
CA LYS A 13 9.94 13.61 -6.03
C LYS A 13 10.10 13.18 -7.49
N ASP A 14 11.10 12.36 -7.76
CA ASP A 14 11.42 11.85 -9.10
C ASP A 14 11.69 10.35 -9.05
N ILE A 15 10.73 9.58 -9.54
CA ILE A 15 10.80 8.12 -9.55
C ILE A 15 11.83 7.59 -10.54
N GLN A 16 12.09 8.29 -11.64
CA GLN A 16 13.10 7.85 -12.63
C GLN A 16 14.49 7.96 -12.03
N ARG A 17 14.76 9.07 -11.32
CA ARG A 17 16.01 9.26 -10.58
C ARG A 17 16.18 8.18 -9.51
N ALA A 18 15.15 7.90 -8.73
CA ALA A 18 15.19 6.90 -7.67
C ALA A 18 15.38 5.47 -8.21
N VAL A 19 14.60 5.06 -9.21
CA VAL A 19 14.74 3.76 -9.89
C VAL A 19 16.16 3.58 -10.43
N GLY A 20 16.70 4.59 -11.13
CA GLY A 20 18.04 4.55 -11.66
C GLY A 20 19.12 4.36 -10.58
N PHE A 21 18.94 4.96 -9.39
CA PHE A 21 19.83 4.73 -8.27
C PHE A 21 19.75 3.28 -7.78
N TYR A 22 18.56 2.75 -7.50
CA TYR A 22 18.42 1.37 -7.02
C TYR A 22 18.93 0.33 -8.03
N GLN A 23 18.70 0.54 -9.32
CA GLN A 23 19.23 -0.33 -10.36
C GLN A 23 20.76 -0.32 -10.39
N ARG A 24 21.39 0.86 -10.37
CA ARG A 24 22.85 0.97 -10.45
C ARG A 24 23.57 0.53 -9.17
N ALA A 25 23.06 0.91 -8.01
CA ALA A 25 23.74 0.69 -6.74
C ALA A 25 23.40 -0.67 -6.11
N PHE A 26 22.17 -1.15 -6.29
CA PHE A 26 21.68 -2.37 -5.64
C PHE A 26 21.31 -3.49 -6.63
N GLY A 27 21.36 -3.24 -7.94
CA GLY A 27 21.03 -4.25 -8.96
C GLY A 27 19.55 -4.63 -9.00
N VAL A 28 18.66 -3.78 -8.45
CA VAL A 28 17.24 -4.12 -8.27
C VAL A 28 16.44 -3.69 -9.49
N PRO A 29 15.79 -4.61 -10.22
CA PRO A 29 14.90 -4.24 -11.30
C PRO A 29 13.60 -3.66 -10.72
N PHE A 30 13.04 -2.67 -11.43
CA PHE A 30 11.77 -2.03 -11.07
C PHE A 30 10.82 -2.05 -12.26
N GLN A 31 9.55 -2.27 -11.96
CA GLN A 31 8.46 -1.98 -12.88
C GLN A 31 7.82 -0.66 -12.49
N ILE A 32 7.88 0.34 -13.39
CA ILE A 32 7.18 1.61 -13.20
C ILE A 32 5.74 1.45 -13.67
N ILE A 33 4.81 1.97 -12.88
CA ILE A 33 3.37 1.88 -13.09
C ILE A 33 2.81 3.30 -13.00
N ASP A 34 2.31 3.80 -14.13
CA ASP A 34 1.46 4.99 -14.17
C ASP A 34 0.07 4.60 -13.65
N ARG A 35 -0.31 5.13 -12.49
CA ARG A 35 -1.62 4.82 -11.91
C ARG A 35 -2.67 5.83 -12.38
N PRO A 36 -3.91 5.39 -12.62
CA PRO A 36 -5.00 6.30 -12.93
C PRO A 36 -5.28 7.23 -11.75
N LYS A 37 -6.19 8.20 -11.92
CA LYS A 37 -6.71 8.93 -10.78
C LYS A 37 -7.46 7.97 -9.85
N GLU A 38 -7.16 8.09 -8.58
CA GLU A 38 -7.66 7.23 -7.50
C GLU A 38 -8.29 8.09 -6.41
N THR A 39 -9.16 7.48 -5.61
CA THR A 39 -9.70 8.09 -4.41
C THR A 39 -9.29 7.32 -3.16
N CYS A 40 -9.10 8.04 -2.07
CA CYS A 40 -8.88 7.47 -0.75
C CYS A 40 -9.66 8.27 0.30
N GLN A 41 -9.69 7.77 1.52
CA GLN A 41 -9.98 8.58 2.69
C GLN A 41 -8.66 9.05 3.30
N LEU A 42 -8.55 10.33 3.62
CA LEU A 42 -7.44 10.97 4.32
C LEU A 42 -8.03 11.70 5.53
N HIS A 43 -7.63 11.31 6.75
CA HIS A 43 -8.18 11.83 8.01
C HIS A 43 -9.72 11.79 8.05
N GLY A 44 -10.29 10.72 7.51
CA GLY A 44 -11.75 10.51 7.41
C GLY A 44 -12.47 11.28 6.29
N VAL A 45 -11.76 12.10 5.50
CA VAL A 45 -12.31 12.89 4.39
C VAL A 45 -11.91 12.29 3.05
N GLU A 46 -12.82 12.27 2.07
CA GLU A 46 -12.49 11.80 0.73
C GLU A 46 -11.44 12.72 0.07
N SER A 47 -10.44 12.11 -0.55
CA SER A 47 -9.42 12.79 -1.34
C SER A 47 -9.22 12.07 -2.67
N CYS A 48 -8.94 12.85 -3.73
CA CYS A 48 -8.61 12.34 -5.05
C CYS A 48 -7.15 12.69 -5.35
N PHE A 49 -6.42 11.73 -5.92
CA PHE A 49 -5.00 11.87 -6.18
C PHE A 49 -4.57 11.09 -7.42
N GLN A 50 -3.39 11.40 -7.91
CA GLN A 50 -2.71 10.63 -8.94
C GLN A 50 -1.28 10.38 -8.52
N ILE A 51 -0.84 9.14 -8.60
CA ILE A 51 0.53 8.75 -8.30
C ILE A 51 1.16 7.97 -9.45
N LYS A 52 2.49 7.95 -9.44
CA LYS A 52 3.30 6.97 -10.15
C LYS A 52 4.00 6.11 -9.12
N THR A 53 3.99 4.80 -9.33
CA THR A 53 4.71 3.87 -8.45
C THR A 53 5.76 3.10 -9.22
N ALA A 54 6.76 2.58 -8.51
CA ALA A 54 7.72 1.65 -9.05
C ALA A 54 7.92 0.52 -8.05
N LEU A 55 7.73 -0.72 -8.51
CA LEU A 55 7.79 -1.91 -7.66
C LEU A 55 9.05 -2.70 -8.00
N GLY A 56 9.90 -2.90 -7.00
CA GLY A 56 11.08 -3.76 -7.04
C GLY A 56 11.04 -4.79 -5.91
N ASN A 57 11.81 -5.87 -6.04
CA ASN A 57 11.87 -6.91 -5.01
C ASN A 57 13.32 -7.23 -4.64
N ILE A 58 13.59 -7.32 -3.34
CA ILE A 58 14.89 -7.72 -2.78
C ILE A 58 14.62 -8.76 -1.70
N ALA A 59 15.16 -9.97 -1.84
CA ALA A 59 15.04 -11.04 -0.84
C ALA A 59 13.61 -11.31 -0.33
N GLY A 60 12.60 -11.17 -1.20
CA GLY A 60 11.19 -11.37 -0.84
C GLY A 60 10.56 -10.25 -0.02
N LEU A 61 11.16 -9.06 -0.04
CA LEU A 61 10.62 -7.78 0.42
C LEU A 61 10.38 -6.88 -0.79
N GLN A 62 9.19 -6.30 -0.89
CA GLN A 62 8.86 -5.35 -1.94
C GLN A 62 9.35 -3.95 -1.55
N ILE A 63 10.06 -3.29 -2.46
CA ILE A 63 10.34 -1.86 -2.39
C ILE A 63 9.36 -1.16 -3.32
N GLU A 64 8.50 -0.32 -2.76
CA GLU A 64 7.60 0.55 -3.51
C GLU A 64 8.13 1.99 -3.46
N LEU A 65 8.47 2.54 -4.63
CA LEU A 65 8.75 3.96 -4.77
C LEU A 65 7.47 4.67 -5.16
N ILE A 66 7.17 5.80 -4.52
CA ILE A 66 5.90 6.52 -4.67
C ILE A 66 6.22 7.97 -5.05
N GLN A 67 5.76 8.40 -6.21
CA GLN A 67 5.79 9.79 -6.63
C GLN A 67 4.35 10.29 -6.78
N VAL A 68 3.95 11.25 -5.95
CA VAL A 68 2.66 11.92 -6.09
C VAL A 68 2.75 12.93 -7.24
N LEU A 69 1.80 12.85 -8.17
CA LEU A 69 1.69 13.75 -9.32
C LEU A 69 0.67 14.85 -9.05
N GLU A 70 -0.47 14.49 -8.44
CA GLU A 70 -1.57 15.41 -8.14
C GLU A 70 -2.32 14.98 -6.87
N GLY A 71 -3.02 15.92 -6.23
CA GLY A 71 -3.93 15.66 -5.11
C GLY A 71 -3.29 15.75 -3.73
N ARG A 72 -4.10 15.50 -2.69
CA ARG A 72 -3.67 15.47 -1.29
C ARG A 72 -3.65 14.04 -0.79
N THR A 73 -2.53 13.57 -0.25
CA THR A 73 -2.38 12.23 0.32
C THR A 73 -1.52 12.28 1.59
N ALA A 74 -1.50 11.18 2.34
CA ALA A 74 -0.54 11.00 3.44
C ALA A 74 0.92 11.13 2.96
N HIS A 75 1.21 10.72 1.71
CA HIS A 75 2.54 10.89 1.12
C HIS A 75 2.90 12.35 0.87
N VAL A 76 1.93 13.21 0.50
CA VAL A 76 2.16 14.66 0.37
C VAL A 76 2.43 15.28 1.73
N GLU A 77 1.65 14.94 2.75
CA GLU A 77 1.86 15.39 4.13
C GLU A 77 3.25 15.00 4.66
N PHE A 78 3.67 13.77 4.37
CA PHE A 78 5.01 13.30 4.68
C PHE A 78 6.08 14.10 3.94
N MET A 79 5.92 14.30 2.63
CA MET A 79 6.87 15.04 1.79
C MET A 79 7.05 16.49 2.26
N GLU A 80 5.97 17.17 2.65
CA GLU A 80 6.01 18.55 3.17
C GLU A 80 6.79 18.64 4.48
N LYS A 81 6.63 17.64 5.36
CA LYS A 81 7.21 17.67 6.70
C LYS A 81 8.67 17.18 6.74
N TYR A 82 9.00 16.17 5.94
CA TYR A 82 10.28 15.45 6.04
C TYR A 82 11.07 15.41 4.73
N GLY A 83 10.48 15.79 3.60
CA GLY A 83 11.07 15.59 2.29
C GLY A 83 10.94 14.15 1.78
N GLU A 84 11.84 13.75 0.90
CA GLU A 84 11.88 12.37 0.37
C GLU A 84 12.36 11.41 1.46
N GLY A 85 11.80 10.19 1.53
CA GLY A 85 12.21 9.24 2.54
C GLY A 85 11.34 7.99 2.66
N LEU A 86 11.76 7.10 3.57
CA LEU A 86 11.01 5.90 3.95
C LEU A 86 9.75 6.35 4.69
N HIS A 87 8.59 6.06 4.10
CA HIS A 87 7.30 6.49 4.61
C HIS A 87 6.66 5.44 5.51
N HIS A 88 6.57 4.18 5.05
CA HIS A 88 5.87 3.13 5.79
C HIS A 88 6.48 1.73 5.61
N PHE A 89 6.12 0.85 6.53
CA PHE A 89 6.28 -0.61 6.42
C PHE A 89 4.90 -1.27 6.31
N GLY A 90 4.74 -2.17 5.34
CA GLY A 90 3.48 -2.87 5.08
C GLY A 90 3.52 -4.35 5.42
N ILE A 91 2.42 -4.86 5.98
CA ILE A 91 2.20 -6.29 6.22
C ILE A 91 0.88 -6.74 5.57
N TYR A 92 0.86 -7.99 5.08
CA TYR A 92 -0.37 -8.60 4.57
C TYR A 92 -1.26 -9.13 5.71
N VAL A 93 -2.55 -8.87 5.59
CA VAL A 93 -3.58 -9.29 6.56
C VAL A 93 -4.77 -9.94 5.85
N GLU A 94 -5.51 -10.75 6.60
CA GLU A 94 -6.66 -11.51 6.07
C GLU A 94 -7.96 -10.70 6.09
N ASP A 95 -8.08 -9.76 7.05
CA ASP A 95 -9.25 -8.89 7.25
C ASP A 95 -8.78 -7.51 7.76
N ILE A 96 -8.76 -6.52 6.87
CA ILE A 96 -8.30 -5.17 7.17
C ILE A 96 -9.22 -4.43 8.14
N GLU A 97 -10.52 -4.73 8.14
CA GLU A 97 -11.48 -4.08 9.03
C GLU A 97 -11.32 -4.60 10.47
N ALA A 98 -10.97 -5.88 10.63
CA ALA A 98 -10.61 -6.44 11.93
C ALA A 98 -9.36 -5.77 12.52
N GLU A 99 -8.34 -5.49 11.70
CA GLU A 99 -7.12 -4.79 12.14
C GLU A 99 -7.40 -3.33 12.50
N ILE A 100 -8.22 -2.61 11.72
CA ILE A 100 -8.67 -1.25 12.04
C ILE A 100 -9.40 -1.22 13.38
N ALA A 101 -10.30 -2.17 13.62
CA ALA A 101 -11.03 -2.28 14.88
C ALA A 101 -10.11 -2.61 16.07
N ALA A 102 -9.04 -3.37 15.86
CA ALA A 102 -8.00 -3.62 16.86
C ALA A 102 -7.22 -2.34 17.20
N CYS A 103 -6.72 -1.62 16.17
CA CYS A 103 -6.05 -0.34 16.34
C CYS A 103 -6.92 0.67 17.12
N ALA A 104 -8.21 0.77 16.79
CA ALA A 104 -9.12 1.68 17.48
C ALA A 104 -9.28 1.37 18.98
N LYS A 105 -9.24 0.09 19.38
CA LYS A 105 -9.29 -0.29 20.81
C LYS A 105 -8.05 0.16 21.58
N ASP A 106 -6.93 0.27 20.90
CA ASP A 106 -5.65 0.71 21.45
C ASP A 106 -5.40 2.22 21.25
N GLY A 107 -6.40 2.96 20.73
CA GLY A 107 -6.30 4.40 20.50
C GLY A 107 -5.43 4.80 19.30
N ILE A 108 -5.14 3.87 18.40
CA ILE A 108 -4.36 4.11 17.17
C ILE A 108 -5.34 4.50 16.05
N GLU A 109 -5.19 5.72 15.54
CA GLU A 109 -6.07 6.26 14.51
C GLU A 109 -5.64 5.87 13.08
N VAL A 110 -6.60 5.93 12.15
CA VAL A 110 -6.33 5.76 10.72
C VAL A 110 -5.96 7.10 10.10
N ILE A 111 -4.79 7.17 9.46
CA ILE A 111 -4.34 8.34 8.68
C ILE A 111 -5.04 8.35 7.32
N SER A 112 -4.95 7.24 6.59
CA SER A 112 -5.52 7.13 5.25
C SER A 112 -5.82 5.69 4.89
N ARG A 113 -6.84 5.47 4.07
CA ARG A 113 -7.21 4.14 3.57
C ARG A 113 -7.80 4.21 2.17
N GLY A 114 -7.67 3.13 1.41
CA GLY A 114 -8.24 3.03 0.07
C GLY A 114 -8.34 1.60 -0.43
N ASP A 115 -8.90 1.48 -1.63
CA ASP A 115 -9.02 0.23 -2.39
C ASP A 115 -8.55 0.51 -3.81
N PHE A 116 -7.63 -0.30 -4.30
CA PHE A 116 -7.27 -0.33 -5.71
C PHE A 116 -7.35 -1.73 -6.27
N LEU A 117 -8.30 -1.93 -7.18
CA LEU A 117 -8.51 -3.22 -7.86
C LEU A 117 -8.70 -4.39 -6.88
N GLY A 118 -9.30 -4.12 -5.72
CA GLY A 118 -9.53 -5.09 -4.65
C GLY A 118 -8.35 -5.30 -3.71
N VAL A 119 -7.22 -4.60 -3.90
CA VAL A 119 -6.16 -4.47 -2.90
C VAL A 119 -6.55 -3.33 -1.98
N LYS A 120 -6.91 -3.65 -0.73
CA LYS A 120 -7.21 -2.65 0.28
C LYS A 120 -5.97 -2.33 1.08
N TRP A 121 -5.82 -1.09 1.48
CA TRP A 121 -4.69 -0.61 2.27
C TRP A 121 -5.15 0.40 3.32
N VAL A 122 -4.43 0.45 4.43
CA VAL A 122 -4.65 1.42 5.52
C VAL A 122 -3.33 1.81 6.16
N TYR A 123 -3.09 3.12 6.30
CA TYR A 123 -2.02 3.69 7.11
C TYR A 123 -2.57 4.06 8.49
N VAL A 124 -1.87 3.65 9.53
CA VAL A 124 -2.24 3.93 10.93
C VAL A 124 -1.23 4.88 11.59
N ASP A 125 -1.72 5.75 12.48
CA ASP A 125 -0.89 6.72 13.22
C ASP A 125 -0.07 6.03 14.31
N SER A 126 0.99 5.38 13.85
CA SER A 126 1.95 4.62 14.65
C SER A 126 3.28 5.35 14.77
N ALA A 127 3.48 6.43 14.02
CA ALA A 127 4.76 7.13 13.97
C ALA A 127 5.14 7.76 15.32
N ARG A 128 4.15 8.23 16.08
CA ARG A 128 4.38 8.82 17.40
C ARG A 128 4.98 7.83 18.39
N ASP A 129 4.46 6.61 18.43
CA ASP A 129 4.81 5.62 19.44
C ASP A 129 5.88 4.63 18.95
N ALA A 130 5.92 4.34 17.65
CA ALA A 130 6.80 3.35 17.03
C ALA A 130 7.85 3.95 16.07
N GLY A 131 7.80 5.27 15.81
CA GLY A 131 8.79 5.95 14.96
C GLY A 131 8.61 5.76 13.45
N ALA A 132 7.60 5.01 13.01
CA ALA A 132 7.27 4.82 11.60
C ALA A 132 5.77 4.64 11.38
N VAL A 133 5.28 4.97 10.18
CA VAL A 133 3.91 4.63 9.77
C VAL A 133 3.86 3.15 9.42
N MET A 134 2.87 2.44 9.95
CA MET A 134 2.56 1.07 9.61
C MET A 134 1.40 1.00 8.63
N GLU A 135 1.44 0.01 7.75
CA GLU A 135 0.43 -0.27 6.75
C GLU A 135 -0.09 -1.71 6.88
N PHE A 136 -1.42 -1.88 6.87
CA PHE A 136 -2.03 -3.18 6.61
C PHE A 136 -2.54 -3.24 5.17
N ILE A 137 -2.29 -4.37 4.52
CA ILE A 137 -2.68 -4.60 3.12
C ILE A 137 -3.50 -5.89 3.06
N GLU A 138 -4.74 -5.82 2.56
CA GLU A 138 -5.56 -6.99 2.26
C GLU A 138 -5.58 -7.22 0.76
N LEU A 139 -5.06 -8.38 0.33
CA LEU A 139 -5.04 -8.77 -1.08
C LEU A 139 -6.43 -9.25 -1.55
N PRO A 140 -6.75 -9.12 -2.85
CA PRO A 140 -8.00 -9.63 -3.41
C PRO A 140 -8.20 -11.11 -3.10
N LYS A 141 -9.38 -11.47 -2.60
CA LYS A 141 -9.71 -12.88 -2.33
C LYS A 141 -9.82 -13.66 -3.64
N PRO A 142 -9.24 -14.87 -3.75
CA PRO A 142 -9.42 -15.70 -4.94
C PRO A 142 -10.90 -15.95 -5.18
N ARG A 143 -11.37 -15.79 -6.43
CA ARG A 143 -12.74 -16.17 -6.78
C ARG A 143 -12.94 -17.66 -6.49
N ALA A 144 -13.98 -18.00 -5.71
CA ALA A 144 -14.38 -19.39 -5.52
C ALA A 144 -14.67 -20.04 -6.88
N LYS A 145 -14.06 -21.20 -7.15
CA LYS A 145 -14.36 -21.98 -8.36
C LYS A 145 -15.84 -22.37 -8.31
N LYS A 146 -16.63 -21.94 -9.30
CA LYS A 146 -18.00 -22.45 -9.48
C LYS A 146 -17.91 -23.96 -9.73
N THR A 147 -18.35 -24.77 -8.78
CA THR A 147 -18.54 -26.21 -9.00
C THR A 147 -19.58 -26.37 -10.12
N LYS A 148 -19.19 -27.02 -11.22
CA LYS A 148 -20.14 -27.46 -12.24
C LYS A 148 -21.14 -28.38 -11.55
N LYS A 149 -22.42 -27.98 -11.48
CA LYS A 149 -23.49 -28.92 -11.16
C LYS A 149 -23.49 -29.98 -12.27
N GLU A 150 -23.30 -31.23 -11.87
CA GLU A 150 -23.53 -32.38 -12.75
C GLU A 150 -24.97 -32.29 -13.28
N VAL A 151 -25.08 -32.22 -14.60
CA VAL A 151 -26.35 -32.40 -15.29
C VAL A 151 -26.70 -33.87 -15.13
N VAL A 152 -27.56 -34.18 -14.18
CA VAL A 152 -28.21 -35.50 -14.11
C VAL A 152 -29.11 -35.61 -15.34
N SER A 153 -28.66 -36.38 -16.32
CA SER A 153 -29.50 -36.87 -17.40
C SER A 153 -30.50 -37.88 -16.82
N ALA A 154 -31.78 -37.52 -16.82
CA ALA A 154 -32.87 -38.46 -16.57
C ALA A 154 -33.21 -39.22 -17.88
N PRO A 155 -33.76 -40.45 -17.78
CA PRO A 155 -33.74 -41.48 -18.83
C PRO A 155 -34.67 -41.22 -20.02
#